data_AF-A0A7J7ZWH1-F1
#
_entry.id   AF-A0A7J7ZWH1-F1
#
_cell.length_a   1.000
_cell.length_b   1.000
_cell.length_c   1.000
_cell.angle_alpha   90.00
_cell.angle_beta   90.00
_cell.angle_gamma   90.00
#
_symmetry.space_group_name_H-M   'P 1'
#
loop_
_entity.id
_entity.type
_entity.pdbx_description
1 polymer ?
#
loop_
_entity_poly.entity_id
_entity_poly.type
_entity_poly.pdbx_seq_one_letter_code
_entity_poly.pdbx_strand_id
1 'polypeptide(L)'
;MDTVGTFEMAAVMSQHSMFTAIHKHYTLDDWKLFATDHPECLQHVAVSSGSGKHDLEKMSSILEAVPQVKFICLDVANGYSEHFVEFVKLVRARFPEHTIMAGNVVTGEMVEELILSGADIIKVGVGPGSVCTTRTKTGVGYPQLSAVIECADSAHGLKGHIISDGGCTCPGDVAKAFGAGADFVMLGGMFSGHTECAGEVIERDGQKLKLKELSKRTTFIRVTQQHNTVFG
;
A
#
# COMPACT_ATOMS: atom_id res chain seq x y z
N MET A 1 -0.83 -7.53 1.54
CA MET A 1 -0.81 -8.82 2.28
C MET A 1 -1.94 -9.62 1.72
N ASP A 2 -1.65 -10.84 1.30
CA ASP A 2 -2.67 -11.88 1.03
C ASP A 2 -3.74 -11.94 2.11
N THR A 3 -3.36 -11.81 3.37
CA THR A 3 -4.25 -11.88 4.53
C THR A 3 -5.06 -10.62 4.80
N VAL A 4 -4.83 -9.49 4.11
CA VAL A 4 -5.52 -8.23 4.45
C VAL A 4 -6.01 -7.43 3.24
N GLY A 5 -5.23 -7.34 2.16
CA GLY A 5 -5.63 -6.66 0.93
C GLY A 5 -6.54 -7.55 0.08
N THR A 6 -7.59 -8.11 0.68
CA THR A 6 -8.55 -9.02 0.05
C THR A 6 -9.69 -8.25 -0.60
N PHE A 7 -10.46 -8.91 -1.47
CA PHE A 7 -11.65 -8.31 -2.05
C PHE A 7 -12.75 -8.06 -1.02
N GLU A 8 -12.91 -8.97 -0.05
CA GLU A 8 -13.84 -8.84 1.05
C GLU A 8 -13.51 -7.62 1.92
N MET A 9 -12.21 -7.38 2.19
CA MET A 9 -11.77 -6.18 2.88
C MET A 9 -12.08 -4.93 2.07
N ALA A 10 -11.86 -4.96 0.75
CA ALA A 10 -12.19 -3.82 -0.11
C ALA A 10 -13.69 -3.49 -0.14
N ALA A 11 -14.57 -4.49 -0.12
CA ALA A 11 -16.02 -4.30 -0.08
C ALA A 11 -16.50 -3.61 1.20
N VAL A 12 -15.84 -3.84 2.34
CA VAL A 12 -16.14 -3.14 3.60
C VAL A 12 -15.51 -1.75 3.64
N MET A 13 -14.23 -1.65 3.26
CA MET A 13 -13.47 -0.40 3.33
C MET A 13 -14.04 0.69 2.41
N SER A 14 -14.55 0.31 1.23
CA SER A 14 -15.15 1.26 0.29
C SER A 14 -16.36 2.00 0.87
N GLN A 15 -17.13 1.36 1.76
CA GLN A 15 -18.29 1.97 2.45
C GLN A 15 -17.87 3.12 3.36
N HIS A 16 -16.60 3.14 3.77
CA HIS A 16 -15.99 4.17 4.59
C HIS A 16 -15.08 5.12 3.80
N SER A 17 -15.15 5.08 2.45
CA SER A 17 -14.23 5.83 1.57
C SER A 17 -12.75 5.53 1.83
N MET A 18 -12.46 4.33 2.36
CA MET A 18 -11.11 3.83 2.57
C MET A 18 -10.64 3.06 1.35
N PHE A 19 -9.33 2.95 1.20
CA PHE A 19 -8.71 2.46 -0.03
C PHE A 19 -8.00 1.13 0.20
N THR A 20 -8.04 0.20 -0.74
CA THR A 20 -7.40 -1.12 -0.61
C THR A 20 -6.38 -1.38 -1.72
N ALA A 21 -5.10 -1.55 -1.36
CA ALA A 21 -4.13 -2.21 -2.25
C ALA A 21 -4.41 -3.72 -2.22
N ILE A 22 -5.04 -4.22 -3.28
CA ILE A 22 -5.38 -5.64 -3.40
C ILE A 22 -4.09 -6.44 -3.58
N HIS A 23 -3.94 -7.55 -2.86
CA HIS A 23 -2.75 -8.39 -2.98
C HIS A 23 -2.64 -8.99 -4.39
N LYS A 24 -1.41 -9.26 -4.83
CA LYS A 24 -1.13 -9.67 -6.23
C LYS A 24 -1.47 -11.13 -6.57
N HIS A 25 -2.16 -11.86 -5.69
CA HIS A 25 -2.32 -13.31 -5.81
C HIS A 25 -3.62 -13.75 -6.50
N TYR A 26 -4.67 -12.92 -6.50
CA TYR A 26 -5.90 -13.18 -7.26
C TYR A 26 -5.66 -13.29 -8.77
N THR A 27 -6.40 -14.17 -9.43
CA THR A 27 -6.37 -14.38 -10.88
C THR A 27 -7.10 -13.26 -11.63
N LEU A 28 -6.96 -13.23 -12.95
CA LEU A 28 -7.71 -12.29 -13.79
C LEU A 28 -9.23 -12.49 -13.67
N ASP A 29 -9.67 -13.74 -13.57
CA ASP A 29 -11.11 -14.04 -13.48
C ASP A 29 -11.68 -13.64 -12.12
N ASP A 30 -10.91 -13.76 -11.04
CA ASP A 30 -11.30 -13.25 -9.72
C ASP A 30 -11.51 -11.72 -9.77
N TRP A 31 -10.63 -10.99 -10.46
CA TRP A 31 -10.77 -9.54 -10.65
C TRP A 31 -12.01 -9.16 -11.48
N LYS A 32 -12.29 -9.90 -12.55
CA LYS A 32 -13.50 -9.67 -13.36
C LYS A 32 -14.77 -9.94 -12.56
N LEU A 33 -14.77 -11.00 -11.75
CA LEU A 33 -15.88 -11.32 -10.87
C LEU A 33 -16.08 -10.20 -9.83
N PHE A 34 -15.02 -9.80 -9.12
CA PHE A 34 -15.07 -8.71 -8.16
C PHE A 34 -15.56 -7.40 -8.80
N ALA A 35 -15.09 -7.06 -10.00
CA ALA A 35 -15.53 -5.86 -10.72
C ALA A 35 -17.00 -5.90 -11.13
N THR A 36 -17.55 -7.10 -11.37
CA THR A 36 -18.96 -7.30 -11.70
C THR A 36 -19.83 -7.18 -10.46
N ASP A 37 -19.39 -7.80 -9.36
CA ASP A 37 -20.16 -7.89 -8.12
C ASP A 37 -20.08 -6.60 -7.27
N HIS A 38 -18.96 -5.87 -7.37
CA HIS A 38 -18.62 -4.70 -6.55
C HIS A 38 -18.10 -3.50 -7.37
N PRO A 39 -18.84 -3.01 -8.39
CA PRO A 39 -18.39 -1.90 -9.23
C PRO A 39 -18.11 -0.60 -8.45
N GLU A 40 -18.82 -0.37 -7.34
CA GLU A 40 -18.64 0.79 -6.45
C GLU A 40 -17.27 0.84 -5.76
N CYS A 41 -16.61 -0.33 -5.63
CA CYS A 41 -15.32 -0.44 -4.97
C CYS A 41 -14.15 -0.04 -5.89
N LEU A 42 -14.33 -0.09 -7.21
CA LEU A 42 -13.23 0.00 -8.19
C LEU A 42 -12.46 1.33 -8.18
N GLN A 43 -13.08 2.40 -7.70
CA GLN A 43 -12.45 3.72 -7.54
C GLN A 43 -11.50 3.80 -6.33
N HIS A 44 -11.59 2.85 -5.39
CA HIS A 44 -10.85 2.82 -4.13
C HIS A 44 -9.93 1.60 -4.01
N VAL A 45 -9.53 1.00 -5.14
CA VAL A 45 -8.62 -0.15 -5.15
C VAL A 45 -7.42 0.09 -6.05
N ALA A 46 -6.31 -0.56 -5.72
CA ALA A 46 -5.13 -0.64 -6.58
C ALA A 46 -4.78 -2.10 -6.89
N VAL A 47 -4.33 -2.35 -8.13
CA VAL A 47 -3.70 -3.62 -8.50
C VAL A 47 -2.26 -3.61 -8.03
N SER A 48 -1.85 -4.59 -7.22
CA SER A 48 -0.46 -4.68 -6.76
C SER A 48 0.42 -5.53 -7.67
N SER A 49 1.69 -5.17 -7.81
CA SER A 49 2.68 -5.87 -8.62
C SER A 49 4.08 -5.78 -8.02
N GLY A 50 4.93 -6.78 -8.30
CA GLY A 50 6.38 -6.70 -8.07
C GLY A 50 7.11 -6.09 -9.28
N SER A 51 8.40 -6.38 -9.43
CA SER A 51 9.24 -5.91 -10.54
C SER A 51 9.61 -7.01 -11.56
N GLY A 52 8.92 -8.16 -11.50
CA GLY A 52 9.17 -9.29 -12.40
C GLY A 52 8.29 -9.25 -13.66
N LYS A 53 8.78 -9.83 -14.77
CA LYS A 53 8.05 -9.86 -16.05
C LYS A 53 6.65 -10.47 -15.93
N HIS A 54 6.52 -11.61 -15.25
CA HIS A 54 5.23 -12.26 -15.02
C HIS A 54 4.26 -11.37 -14.22
N ASP A 55 4.77 -10.66 -13.19
CA ASP A 55 3.95 -9.74 -12.39
C ASP A 55 3.46 -8.56 -13.24
N LEU A 56 4.31 -8.02 -14.13
CA LEU A 56 3.93 -6.98 -15.08
C LEU A 56 2.85 -7.46 -16.05
N GLU A 57 3.00 -8.64 -16.65
CA GLU A 57 2.03 -9.23 -17.57
C GLU A 57 0.67 -9.43 -16.88
N LYS A 58 0.67 -10.01 -15.67
CA LYS A 58 -0.54 -10.22 -14.88
C LYS A 58 -1.26 -8.90 -14.55
N MET A 59 -0.52 -7.93 -14.02
CA MET A 59 -1.06 -6.60 -13.70
C MET A 59 -1.66 -5.94 -14.95
N SER A 60 -0.96 -6.03 -16.09
CA SER A 60 -1.42 -5.43 -17.34
C SER A 60 -2.72 -6.05 -17.82
N SER A 61 -2.82 -7.38 -17.83
CA SER A 61 -4.05 -8.08 -18.20
C SER A 61 -5.24 -7.71 -17.30
N ILE A 62 -5.01 -7.48 -16.01
CA ILE A 62 -6.05 -7.02 -15.07
C ILE A 62 -6.51 -5.60 -15.41
N LEU A 63 -5.59 -4.66 -15.58
CA LEU A 63 -5.91 -3.26 -15.88
C LEU A 63 -6.58 -3.09 -17.25
N GLU A 64 -6.17 -3.88 -18.24
CA GLU A 64 -6.80 -3.92 -19.57
C GLU A 64 -8.23 -4.48 -19.51
N ALA A 65 -8.48 -5.48 -18.66
CA ALA A 65 -9.80 -6.10 -18.51
C ALA A 65 -10.75 -5.31 -17.58
N VAL A 66 -10.22 -4.56 -16.61
CA VAL A 66 -10.97 -3.80 -15.60
C VAL A 66 -10.54 -2.33 -15.64
N PRO A 67 -10.87 -1.58 -16.70
CA PRO A 67 -10.35 -0.23 -16.94
C PRO A 67 -10.81 0.81 -15.91
N GLN A 68 -11.76 0.48 -15.03
CA GLN A 68 -12.21 1.33 -13.93
C GLN A 68 -11.17 1.44 -12.82
N VAL A 69 -10.27 0.46 -12.67
CA VAL A 69 -9.20 0.53 -11.68
C VAL A 69 -8.14 1.49 -12.18
N LYS A 70 -7.94 2.60 -11.46
CA LYS A 70 -7.03 3.69 -11.87
C LYS A 70 -5.72 3.75 -11.09
N PHE A 71 -5.50 2.84 -10.15
CA PHE A 71 -4.33 2.86 -9.29
C PHE A 71 -3.51 1.58 -9.40
N ILE A 72 -2.20 1.76 -9.35
CA ILE A 72 -1.20 0.68 -9.40
C ILE A 72 -0.36 0.76 -8.13
N CYS A 73 -0.07 -0.38 -7.50
CA CYS A 73 0.81 -0.48 -6.35
C CYS A 73 2.03 -1.34 -6.68
N LEU A 74 3.17 -0.70 -6.94
CA LEU A 74 4.46 -1.35 -7.18
C LEU A 74 5.18 -1.56 -5.85
N ASP A 75 5.25 -2.81 -5.40
CA ASP A 75 5.70 -3.17 -4.05
C ASP A 75 6.89 -4.14 -4.10
N VAL A 76 8.06 -3.64 -3.72
CA VAL A 76 9.29 -4.41 -3.53
C VAL A 76 9.90 -4.16 -2.14
N ALA A 77 10.69 -5.11 -1.65
CA ALA A 77 11.32 -4.97 -0.34
C ALA A 77 12.42 -3.90 -0.30
N ASN A 78 13.07 -3.64 -1.44
CA ASN A 78 14.14 -2.66 -1.59
C ASN A 78 13.87 -1.75 -2.79
N GLY A 79 13.27 -0.59 -2.54
CA GLY A 79 13.00 0.42 -3.56
C GLY A 79 14.25 1.15 -4.08
N TYR A 80 15.41 0.97 -3.43
CA TYR A 80 16.68 1.61 -3.80
C TYR A 80 17.41 0.93 -4.97
N SER A 81 16.79 -0.07 -5.59
CA SER A 81 17.40 -0.76 -6.73
C SER A 81 17.16 0.02 -8.02
N GLU A 82 18.21 0.26 -8.80
CA GLU A 82 18.11 0.81 -10.15
C GLU A 82 17.13 0.00 -11.03
N HIS A 83 17.10 -1.33 -10.88
CA HIS A 83 16.12 -2.18 -11.56
C HIS A 83 14.67 -1.78 -11.24
N PHE A 84 14.39 -1.38 -9.99
CA PHE A 84 13.06 -0.93 -9.61
C PHE A 84 12.73 0.45 -10.18
N VAL A 85 13.70 1.37 -10.22
CA VAL A 85 13.56 2.68 -10.87
C VAL A 85 13.20 2.51 -12.35
N GLU A 86 13.94 1.67 -13.08
CA GLU A 86 13.65 1.38 -14.49
C GLU A 86 12.29 0.69 -14.67
N PHE A 87 11.89 -0.15 -13.71
CA PHE A 87 10.57 -0.75 -13.72
C PHE A 87 9.44 0.28 -13.52
N VAL A 88 9.61 1.27 -12.65
CA VAL A 88 8.66 2.38 -12.49
C VAL A 88 8.51 3.17 -13.80
N LYS A 89 9.63 3.51 -14.47
CA LYS A 89 9.61 4.20 -15.78
C LYS A 89 8.84 3.40 -16.83
N LEU A 90 9.11 2.09 -16.89
CA LEU A 90 8.41 1.17 -17.79
C LEU A 90 6.90 1.15 -17.53
N VAL A 91 6.48 1.06 -16.26
CA VAL A 91 5.06 1.05 -15.88
C VAL A 91 4.40 2.38 -16.21
N ARG A 92 5.04 3.53 -15.91
CA ARG A 92 4.54 4.86 -16.29
C ARG A 92 4.35 4.97 -17.80
N ALA A 93 5.33 4.53 -18.59
CA ALA A 93 5.25 4.57 -20.05
C ALA A 93 4.08 3.73 -20.60
N ARG A 94 3.79 2.58 -19.98
CA ARG A 94 2.68 1.70 -20.38
C ARG A 94 1.32 2.20 -19.89
N PHE A 95 1.25 2.83 -18.72
CA PHE A 95 0.03 3.26 -18.05
C PHE A 95 0.07 4.76 -17.71
N PRO A 96 0.10 5.65 -18.71
CA PRO A 96 0.35 7.08 -18.50
C PRO A 96 -0.71 7.77 -17.64
N GLU A 97 -1.96 7.30 -17.70
CA GLU A 97 -3.10 7.88 -16.97
C GLU A 97 -3.36 7.24 -15.60
N HIS A 98 -2.64 6.18 -15.23
CA HIS A 98 -2.84 5.53 -13.93
C HIS A 98 -2.04 6.26 -12.85
N THR A 99 -2.59 6.30 -11.65
CA THR A 99 -1.85 6.75 -10.46
C THR A 99 -0.98 5.61 -9.94
N ILE A 100 0.32 5.85 -9.83
CA ILE A 100 1.32 4.83 -9.49
C ILE A 100 1.84 5.08 -8.08
N MET A 101 1.58 4.12 -7.19
CA MET A 101 2.23 4.00 -5.89
C MET A 101 3.49 3.14 -6.04
N ALA A 102 4.63 3.56 -5.49
CA ALA A 102 5.88 2.81 -5.62
C ALA A 102 6.69 2.81 -4.32
N GLY A 103 7.23 1.66 -3.93
CA GLY A 103 8.10 1.56 -2.76
C GLY A 103 8.58 0.13 -2.46
N ASN A 104 9.29 -0.10 -1.35
CA ASN A 104 9.47 0.83 -0.22
C ASN A 104 10.84 1.50 -0.15
N VAL A 105 10.85 2.76 0.32
CA VAL A 105 12.04 3.58 0.63
C VAL A 105 11.89 4.26 2.00
N VAL A 106 12.93 4.92 2.50
CA VAL A 106 12.92 5.60 3.82
C VAL A 106 13.67 6.94 3.84
N THR A 107 14.17 7.41 2.70
CA THR A 107 14.98 8.63 2.60
C THR A 107 14.57 9.49 1.40
N GLY A 108 14.79 10.80 1.52
CA GLY A 108 14.28 11.81 0.58
C GLY A 108 14.80 11.69 -0.85
N GLU A 109 16.08 11.33 -1.05
CA GLU A 109 16.67 11.23 -2.39
C GLU A 109 16.01 10.16 -3.25
N MET A 110 15.65 9.04 -2.64
CA MET A 110 15.00 7.93 -3.36
C MET A 110 13.52 8.22 -3.59
N VAL A 111 12.88 9.02 -2.72
CA VAL A 111 11.54 9.56 -2.98
C VAL A 111 11.56 10.43 -4.23
N GLU A 112 12.50 11.36 -4.32
CA GLU A 112 12.64 12.25 -5.48
C GLU A 112 12.91 11.47 -6.76
N GLU A 113 13.84 10.51 -6.72
CA GLU A 113 14.16 9.67 -7.88
C GLU A 113 12.94 8.88 -8.38
N LEU A 114 12.17 8.27 -7.48
CA LEU A 114 10.97 7.52 -7.85
C LEU A 114 9.88 8.42 -8.43
N ILE A 115 9.67 9.62 -7.88
CA ILE A 115 8.72 10.61 -8.41
C ILE A 115 9.13 11.06 -9.81
N LEU A 116 10.40 11.46 -9.99
CA LEU A 116 10.94 11.89 -11.27
C LEU A 116 10.95 10.76 -12.32
N SER A 117 10.99 9.52 -11.88
CA SER A 117 10.88 8.32 -12.72
C SER A 117 9.44 7.96 -13.09
N GLY A 118 8.45 8.63 -12.50
CA GLY A 118 7.05 8.55 -12.90
C GLY A 118 6.10 7.97 -11.85
N ALA A 119 6.53 7.73 -10.61
CA ALA A 119 5.60 7.43 -9.52
C ALA A 119 4.89 8.70 -9.04
N ASP A 120 3.64 8.57 -8.58
CA ASP A 120 2.86 9.68 -8.03
C ASP A 120 2.87 9.68 -6.49
N ILE A 121 2.93 8.49 -5.89
CA ILE A 121 2.82 8.29 -4.44
C ILE A 121 3.92 7.33 -3.96
N ILE A 122 4.79 7.77 -3.06
CA ILE A 122 5.91 6.95 -2.58
C ILE A 122 5.56 6.22 -1.28
N LYS A 123 5.79 4.91 -1.26
CA LYS A 123 5.53 4.05 -0.10
C LYS A 123 6.74 4.07 0.83
N VAL A 124 6.58 4.65 2.02
CA VAL A 124 7.66 4.91 2.98
C VAL A 124 7.62 3.89 4.11
N GLY A 125 8.71 3.13 4.28
CA GLY A 125 8.93 2.31 5.46
C GLY A 125 9.69 1.03 5.20
N VAL A 126 10.90 0.91 5.74
CA VAL A 126 11.75 -0.31 5.70
C VAL A 126 11.94 -0.84 7.12
N GLY A 127 11.42 -2.03 7.36
CA GLY A 127 11.46 -2.68 8.67
C GLY A 127 10.45 -2.30 9.78
N PRO A 128 9.46 -1.39 9.63
CA PRO A 128 8.57 -1.02 10.74
C PRO A 128 7.39 -1.98 10.96
N GLY A 129 7.09 -2.86 10.00
CA GLY A 129 5.88 -3.70 10.05
C GLY A 129 5.87 -4.69 11.21
N SER A 130 4.69 -4.95 11.80
CA SER A 130 4.54 -5.81 12.99
C SER A 130 5.06 -7.24 12.84
N VAL A 131 5.10 -7.76 11.61
CA VAL A 131 5.60 -9.11 11.28
C VAL A 131 6.90 -9.05 10.47
N CYS A 132 7.47 -7.87 10.31
CA CYS A 132 8.66 -7.64 9.51
C CYS A 132 9.91 -7.98 10.32
N THR A 133 10.77 -8.83 9.77
CA THR A 133 12.02 -9.24 10.43
C THR A 133 13.26 -8.59 9.81
N THR A 134 13.11 -7.69 8.83
CA THR A 134 14.22 -7.06 8.10
C THR A 134 15.27 -6.47 9.04
N ARG A 135 14.87 -5.63 10.01
CA ARG A 135 15.83 -5.01 10.95
C ARG A 135 16.63 -6.05 11.73
N THR A 136 15.95 -7.06 12.26
CA THR A 136 16.61 -8.13 13.04
C THR A 136 17.51 -9.02 12.18
N LYS A 137 17.15 -9.24 10.90
CA LYS A 137 17.88 -10.15 10.00
C LYS A 137 19.02 -9.48 9.23
N THR A 138 18.90 -8.20 8.89
CA THR A 138 19.84 -7.50 8.02
C THR A 138 20.49 -6.28 8.67
N GLY A 139 19.97 -5.82 9.81
CA GLY A 139 20.37 -4.55 10.42
C GLY A 139 19.82 -3.30 9.71
N VAL A 140 19.11 -3.47 8.59
CA VAL A 140 18.64 -2.35 7.76
C VAL A 140 17.24 -1.91 8.16
N GLY A 141 17.08 -0.60 8.31
CA GLY A 141 15.79 0.07 8.49
C GLY A 141 15.96 1.51 8.97
N TYR A 142 14.84 2.21 9.11
CA TYR A 142 14.82 3.60 9.55
C TYR A 142 13.64 3.84 10.51
N PRO A 143 13.78 4.64 11.59
CA PRO A 143 12.66 5.01 12.46
C PRO A 143 11.51 5.65 11.67
N GLN A 144 10.30 5.09 11.77
CA GLN A 144 9.22 5.40 10.83
C GLN A 144 8.79 6.87 10.85
N LEU A 145 8.66 7.48 12.03
CA LEU A 145 8.23 8.88 12.10
C LEU A 145 9.24 9.82 11.45
N SER A 146 10.53 9.61 11.67
CA SER A 146 11.60 10.38 11.03
C SER A 146 11.63 10.17 9.52
N ALA A 147 11.47 8.92 9.05
CA ALA A 147 11.38 8.62 7.63
C ALA A 147 10.19 9.34 6.97
N VAL A 148 9.04 9.38 7.64
CA VAL A 148 7.85 10.09 7.14
C VAL A 148 8.11 11.58 7.01
N ILE A 149 8.69 12.23 8.03
CA ILE A 149 9.03 13.67 7.98
C ILE A 149 9.95 13.97 6.79
N GLU A 150 11.06 13.22 6.69
CA GLU A 150 12.05 13.43 5.63
C GLU A 150 11.47 13.19 4.23
N CYS A 151 10.73 12.09 4.06
CA CYS A 151 10.15 11.73 2.77
C CYS A 151 8.98 12.63 2.36
N ALA A 152 8.20 13.15 3.31
CA ALA A 152 7.11 14.07 3.04
C ALA A 152 7.64 15.38 2.45
N ASP A 153 8.66 15.96 3.08
CA ASP A 153 9.30 17.20 2.62
C ASP A 153 9.80 17.06 1.16
N SER A 154 10.52 15.97 0.85
CA SER A 154 10.99 15.68 -0.51
C SER A 154 9.84 15.48 -1.51
N ALA A 155 8.83 14.66 -1.16
CA ALA A 155 7.72 14.40 -2.07
C ALA A 155 6.90 15.65 -2.38
N HIS A 156 6.53 16.40 -1.33
CA HIS A 156 5.71 17.61 -1.46
C HIS A 156 6.46 18.72 -2.20
N GLY A 157 7.79 18.81 -2.06
CA GLY A 157 8.63 19.70 -2.86
C GLY A 157 8.52 19.48 -4.37
N LEU A 158 8.29 18.23 -4.79
CA LEU A 158 8.03 17.84 -6.18
C LEU A 158 6.55 17.73 -6.54
N LYS A 159 5.65 18.09 -5.61
CA LYS A 159 4.19 17.90 -5.73
C LYS A 159 3.74 16.44 -5.87
N GLY A 160 4.58 15.50 -5.44
CA GLY A 160 4.20 14.10 -5.23
C GLY A 160 3.57 13.90 -3.85
N HIS A 161 3.20 12.66 -3.54
CA HIS A 161 2.60 12.28 -2.25
C HIS A 161 3.35 11.11 -1.63
N ILE A 162 3.11 10.83 -0.34
CA ILE A 162 3.66 9.65 0.34
C ILE A 162 2.59 8.83 1.07
N ILE A 163 2.92 7.55 1.27
CA ILE A 163 2.20 6.62 2.14
C ILE A 163 3.14 6.22 3.28
N SER A 164 2.77 6.48 4.53
CA SER A 164 3.43 5.85 5.68
C SER A 164 2.99 4.39 5.79
N ASP A 165 3.87 3.45 5.49
CA ASP A 165 3.56 2.03 5.41
C ASP A 165 4.18 1.20 6.55
N GLY A 166 3.34 0.83 7.50
CA GLY A 166 3.68 -0.04 8.63
C GLY A 166 4.07 0.72 9.91
N GLY A 167 4.21 -0.02 11.00
CA GLY A 167 4.59 0.51 12.32
C GLY A 167 3.44 1.06 13.17
N CYS A 168 2.30 1.42 12.58
CA CYS A 168 1.12 1.84 13.35
C CYS A 168 0.47 0.65 14.05
N THR A 169 0.26 0.77 15.37
CA THR A 169 -0.41 -0.27 16.17
C THR A 169 -1.65 0.26 16.90
N CYS A 170 -1.83 1.58 16.92
CA CYS A 170 -3.01 2.23 17.47
C CYS A 170 -3.42 3.45 16.62
N PRO A 171 -4.67 3.94 16.75
CA PRO A 171 -5.14 5.14 16.03
C PRO A 171 -4.27 6.38 16.29
N GLY A 172 -3.67 6.50 17.48
CA GLY A 172 -2.76 7.59 17.80
C GLY A 172 -1.51 7.60 16.92
N ASP A 173 -1.02 6.44 16.47
CA ASP A 173 0.13 6.38 15.56
C ASP A 173 -0.26 6.78 14.14
N VAL A 174 -1.49 6.45 13.71
CA VAL A 174 -2.06 6.93 12.46
C VAL A 174 -2.13 8.46 12.46
N ALA A 175 -2.64 9.04 13.55
CA ALA A 175 -2.68 10.50 13.72
C ALA A 175 -1.28 11.14 13.69
N LYS A 176 -0.28 10.51 14.32
CA LYS A 176 1.12 10.99 14.27
C LYS A 176 1.71 10.92 12.86
N ALA A 177 1.43 9.86 12.10
CA ALA A 177 1.90 9.72 10.72
C ALA A 177 1.33 10.84 9.83
N PHE A 178 0.03 11.14 9.96
CA PHE A 178 -0.58 12.29 9.29
C PHE A 178 0.04 13.61 9.76
N GLY A 179 0.21 13.80 11.08
CA GLY A 179 0.84 14.99 11.64
C GLY A 179 2.30 15.19 11.22
N ALA A 180 2.97 14.13 10.77
CA ALA A 180 4.33 14.16 10.23
C ALA A 180 4.41 14.41 8.72
N GLY A 181 3.27 14.59 8.04
CA GLY A 181 3.22 14.92 6.61
C GLY A 181 2.85 13.77 5.69
N ALA A 182 2.47 12.59 6.21
CA ALA A 182 1.97 11.53 5.32
C ALA A 182 0.61 11.91 4.70
N ASP A 183 0.45 11.69 3.39
CA ASP A 183 -0.84 11.87 2.71
C ASP A 183 -1.78 10.67 2.92
N PHE A 184 -1.18 9.49 3.07
CA PHE A 184 -1.87 8.23 3.33
C PHE A 184 -1.14 7.43 4.41
N VAL A 185 -1.89 6.60 5.14
CA VAL A 185 -1.33 5.63 6.08
C VAL A 185 -1.77 4.23 5.70
N MET A 186 -0.80 3.34 5.48
CA MET A 186 -1.03 1.93 5.12
C MET A 186 -0.92 1.03 6.36
N LEU A 187 -1.94 0.21 6.58
CA LEU A 187 -2.16 -0.53 7.82
C LEU A 187 -2.24 -2.04 7.62
N GLY A 188 -1.20 -2.76 8.02
CA GLY A 188 -1.23 -4.22 8.08
C GLY A 188 -1.86 -4.77 9.35
N GLY A 189 -1.09 -4.72 10.43
CA GLY A 189 -1.44 -5.42 11.68
C GLY A 189 -2.74 -4.97 12.35
N MET A 190 -3.16 -3.71 12.14
CA MET A 190 -4.41 -3.21 12.71
C MET A 190 -5.66 -3.78 12.02
N PHE A 191 -5.54 -4.17 10.75
CA PHE A 191 -6.65 -4.81 10.00
C PHE A 191 -6.56 -6.33 9.96
N SER A 192 -5.42 -6.93 10.29
CA SER A 192 -5.32 -8.39 10.39
C SER A 192 -6.20 -8.96 11.52
N GLY A 193 -6.76 -10.15 11.32
CA GLY A 193 -7.55 -10.85 12.34
C GLY A 193 -9.06 -10.68 12.23
N HIS A 194 -9.55 -9.90 11.27
CA HIS A 194 -10.97 -9.67 11.06
C HIS A 194 -11.61 -10.72 10.15
N THR A 195 -12.95 -10.70 10.07
CA THR A 195 -13.74 -11.62 9.26
C THR A 195 -13.39 -11.56 7.78
N GLU A 196 -13.09 -10.37 7.27
CA GLU A 196 -12.79 -10.06 5.87
C GLU A 196 -11.36 -10.42 5.45
N CYS A 197 -10.48 -10.69 6.42
CA CYS A 197 -9.11 -11.15 6.13
C CYS A 197 -9.12 -12.54 5.48
N ALA A 198 -8.10 -12.87 4.70
CA ALA A 198 -7.80 -14.27 4.39
C ALA A 198 -7.08 -14.94 5.58
N GLY A 199 -6.90 -16.26 5.49
CA GLY A 199 -6.22 -17.06 6.51
C GLY A 199 -7.16 -17.87 7.39
N GLU A 200 -6.67 -19.03 7.87
CA GLU A 200 -7.46 -19.96 8.69
C GLU A 200 -7.73 -19.38 10.08
N VAL A 201 -8.96 -19.59 10.57
CA VAL A 201 -9.32 -19.37 11.96
C VAL A 201 -8.95 -20.63 12.73
N ILE A 202 -7.94 -20.51 13.59
CA ILE A 202 -7.51 -21.55 14.51
C ILE A 202 -8.09 -21.29 15.90
N GLU A 203 -8.52 -22.34 16.59
CA GLU A 203 -8.92 -22.26 17.99
C GLU A 203 -7.79 -22.79 18.87
N ARG A 204 -7.32 -21.97 19.82
CA ARG A 204 -6.32 -22.37 20.82
C ARG A 204 -6.78 -21.90 22.19
N ASP A 205 -6.79 -22.81 23.16
CA ASP A 205 -7.17 -22.52 24.55
C ASP A 205 -8.53 -21.82 24.69
N GLY A 206 -9.50 -22.21 23.85
CA GLY A 206 -10.84 -21.62 23.81
C GLY A 206 -10.92 -20.22 23.19
N GLN A 207 -9.84 -19.73 22.60
CA GLN A 207 -9.79 -18.46 21.88
C GLN A 207 -9.68 -18.70 20.37
N LYS A 208 -10.53 -18.02 19.59
CA LYS A 208 -10.44 -17.99 18.13
C LYS A 208 -9.38 -16.97 17.71
N LEU A 209 -8.37 -17.44 16.99
CA LEU A 209 -7.28 -16.65 16.44
C LEU A 209 -7.25 -16.83 14.93
N LYS A 210 -7.04 -15.77 14.16
CA LYS A 210 -6.80 -15.90 12.71
C LYS A 210 -5.31 -15.83 12.42
N LEU A 211 -4.81 -16.71 11.56
CA LEU A 211 -3.39 -16.72 11.22
C LEU A 211 -2.99 -15.39 10.56
N LYS A 212 -1.92 -14.79 11.10
CA LYS A 212 -1.27 -13.61 10.53
C LYS A 212 -0.02 -14.08 9.79
N GLU A 213 -0.04 -14.03 8.46
CA GLU A 213 1.12 -14.46 7.67
C GLU A 213 2.30 -13.48 7.76
N LEU A 214 3.50 -14.02 7.57
CA LEU A 214 4.78 -13.36 7.83
C LEU A 214 5.31 -12.48 6.67
N SER A 215 4.57 -12.16 5.60
CA SER A 215 5.10 -11.23 4.59
C SER A 215 4.11 -10.41 3.70
N LYS A 216 4.55 -9.17 3.39
CA LYS A 216 4.20 -8.16 2.34
C LYS A 216 2.86 -7.38 2.38
N ARG A 217 2.92 -6.05 2.57
CA ARG A 217 2.00 -5.04 3.23
C ARG A 217 0.73 -4.57 2.45
N THR A 218 -0.08 -3.62 2.98
CA THR A 218 -1.57 -3.69 3.12
C THR A 218 -2.42 -2.48 2.60
N THR A 219 -3.72 -2.42 2.91
CA THR A 219 -4.80 -1.39 2.80
C THR A 219 -4.45 0.00 3.36
N PHE A 220 -5.10 1.06 2.86
CA PHE A 220 -4.83 2.48 3.17
C PHE A 220 -6.00 3.20 3.85
N ILE A 221 -5.64 4.24 4.61
CA ILE A 221 -6.54 5.31 5.05
C ILE A 221 -6.20 6.57 4.24
N ARG A 222 -7.20 7.16 3.58
CA ARG A 222 -7.13 8.50 2.99
C ARG A 222 -7.85 9.47 3.92
N VAL A 223 -7.21 10.56 4.33
CA VAL A 223 -7.91 11.67 5.00
C VAL A 223 -8.35 12.66 3.94
N THR A 224 -9.63 12.64 3.58
CA THR A 224 -10.24 13.75 2.85
C THR A 224 -10.61 14.84 3.85
N GLN A 225 -9.77 15.88 3.93
CA GLN A 225 -10.02 17.17 4.56
C GLN A 225 -10.73 17.13 5.93
N GLN A 226 -9.94 17.16 7.02
CA GLN A 226 -10.49 17.36 8.37
C GLN A 226 -10.95 18.81 8.52
N HIS A 227 -12.27 19.06 8.51
CA HIS A 227 -12.81 20.32 9.01
C HIS A 227 -12.59 20.35 10.53
N ASN A 228 -11.56 21.08 10.95
CA ASN A 228 -11.21 21.21 12.36
C ASN A 228 -12.10 22.29 12.99
N THR A 229 -13.12 21.91 13.75
CA THR A 229 -13.99 22.84 14.47
C THR A 229 -13.36 23.41 15.76
N VAL A 230 -12.13 22.98 16.10
CA VAL A 230 -11.42 23.45 17.31
C VAL A 230 -10.65 24.74 17.05
N PHE A 231 -10.25 24.99 15.81
CA PHE A 231 -9.67 26.26 15.37
C PHE A 231 -10.53 26.76 14.21
N GLY A 232 -11.58 27.51 14.57
CA GLY A 232 -12.54 28.07 13.61
C GLY A 232 -11.92 28.96 12.55
#